data_AF-A0A4X2LEK2-F1
#
_entry.id   AF-A0A4X2LEK2-F1
#
_cell.length_a   1.000
_cell.length_b   1.000
_cell.length_c   1.000
_cell.angle_alpha   90.00
_cell.angle_beta   90.00
_cell.angle_gamma   90.00
#
_symmetry.space_group_name_H-M   'P 1'
#
loop_
_entity.id
_entity.type
_entity.pdbx_description
1 polymer ?
#
loop_
_entity_poly.entity_id
_entity_poly.type
_entity_poly.pdbx_seq_one_letter_code
_entity_poly.pdbx_strand_id
1 'polypeptide(L)'
;MLCVSYQVDERTCIQFAMKLFYFLMSALSLIVCVLAVAFAAHHYSQLTQLICKNTLDSCQCKMPTSDPLSRAFVYQDVSDCTSITSTFKLFLLIQMVLNLLCALVCLLACFMMWKHRYQVFYVGARLCSLTTSEGQQQKV
;
A
#
# COMPACT_ATOMS: atom_id res chain seq x y z
N MET A 1 -30.78 -27.76 -8.84
CA MET A 1 -29.75 -26.88 -8.25
C MET A 1 -28.50 -27.74 -8.06
N LEU A 2 -27.49 -27.60 -8.93
CA LEU A 2 -26.27 -28.41 -8.85
C LEU A 2 -25.42 -27.92 -7.68
N CYS A 3 -25.28 -28.75 -6.65
CA CYS A 3 -24.29 -28.57 -5.59
C CYS A 3 -22.90 -28.87 -6.16
N VAL A 4 -22.31 -27.89 -6.84
CA VAL A 4 -20.87 -27.92 -7.12
C VAL A 4 -20.18 -27.43 -5.86
N SER A 5 -19.59 -28.35 -5.09
CA SER A 5 -18.64 -27.99 -4.05
C SER A 5 -17.44 -27.36 -4.76
N TYR A 6 -17.31 -26.03 -4.71
CA TYR A 6 -16.11 -25.36 -5.18
C TYR A 6 -14.97 -25.73 -4.23
N GLN A 7 -14.30 -26.85 -4.51
CA GLN A 7 -12.98 -27.10 -3.95
C GLN A 7 -12.04 -26.08 -4.59
N VAL A 8 -11.45 -25.23 -3.76
CA VAL A 8 -10.29 -24.44 -4.18
C VAL A 8 -9.24 -25.45 -4.66
N ASP A 9 -8.91 -25.44 -5.95
CA ASP A 9 -7.91 -26.33 -6.58
C ASP A 9 -6.50 -25.92 -6.14
N GLU A 10 -6.23 -26.00 -4.83
CA GLU A 10 -4.91 -25.91 -4.22
C GLU A 10 -4.38 -27.32 -4.05
N ARG A 11 -3.85 -27.89 -5.13
CA ARG A 11 -3.40 -29.29 -5.16
C ARG A 11 -2.19 -29.57 -4.26
N THR A 12 -1.53 -28.53 -3.74
CA THR A 12 -0.35 -28.65 -2.87
C THR A 12 -0.31 -27.55 -1.78
N CYS A 13 0.17 -27.91 -0.59
CA CYS A 13 0.44 -26.96 0.51
C CYS A 13 1.37 -25.81 0.07
N ILE A 14 2.28 -26.09 -0.85
CA ILE A 14 3.23 -25.13 -1.41
C ILE A 14 2.51 -24.02 -2.21
N GLN A 15 1.50 -24.36 -3.01
CA GLN A 15 0.74 -23.38 -3.79
C GLN A 15 -0.05 -22.43 -2.88
N PHE A 16 -0.59 -22.95 -1.78
CA PHE A 16 -1.24 -22.13 -0.74
C PHE A 16 -0.24 -21.18 -0.07
N ALA A 17 0.90 -21.71 0.36
CA ALA A 17 1.94 -20.91 1.02
C ALA A 17 2.45 -19.77 0.11
N MET A 18 2.69 -20.05 -1.18
CA MET A 18 3.10 -19.04 -2.15
C MET A 18 2.04 -17.95 -2.35
N LYS A 19 0.76 -18.32 -2.49
CA LYS A 19 -0.35 -17.35 -2.62
C LYS A 19 -0.48 -16.47 -1.37
N LEU A 20 -0.37 -17.07 -0.18
CA LEU A 20 -0.44 -16.35 1.08
C LEU A 20 0.75 -15.38 1.21
N PHE A 21 1.96 -15.84 0.91
CA PHE A 21 3.15 -15.00 0.94
C PHE A 21 3.04 -13.83 -0.02
N TYR A 22 2.60 -14.07 -1.26
CA TYR A 22 2.38 -13.02 -2.25
C TYR A 22 1.37 -11.97 -1.76
N PHE A 23 0.26 -12.39 -1.14
CA PHE A 23 -0.73 -11.49 -0.56
C PHE A 23 -0.15 -10.65 0.58
N LEU A 24 0.56 -11.28 1.52
CA LEU A 24 1.18 -10.59 2.66
C LEU A 24 2.24 -9.58 2.22
N MET A 25 3.10 -9.97 1.28
CA MET A 25 4.11 -9.06 0.72
C MET A 25 3.46 -7.89 -0.02
N SER A 26 2.41 -8.13 -0.81
CA SER A 26 1.67 -7.06 -1.49
C SER A 26 1.00 -6.10 -0.49
N ALA A 27 0.43 -6.61 0.60
CA ALA A 27 -0.16 -5.80 1.65
C ALA A 27 0.89 -4.97 2.42
N LEU A 28 2.05 -5.57 2.72
CA LEU A 28 3.17 -4.86 3.35
C LEU A 28 3.71 -3.76 2.42
N SER A 29 3.92 -4.07 1.15
CA SER A 29 4.36 -3.10 0.13
C SER A 29 3.37 -1.96 0.00
N LEU A 30 2.06 -2.22 0.03
CA LEU A 30 1.02 -1.19 0.03
C LEU A 30 1.19 -0.22 1.21
N ILE A 31 1.36 -0.75 2.43
CA ILE A 31 1.56 0.07 3.64
C ILE A 31 2.82 0.93 3.50
N VAL A 32 3.94 0.32 3.12
CA VAL A 32 5.21 1.02 2.95
C VAL A 32 5.12 2.12 1.89
N CYS A 33 4.47 1.86 0.74
CA CYS A 33 4.29 2.85 -0.31
C CYS A 33 3.44 4.03 0.16
N VAL A 34 2.33 3.78 0.87
CA VAL A 34 1.47 4.84 1.42
C VAL A 34 2.22 5.69 2.44
N LEU A 35 2.99 5.05 3.33
CA LEU A 35 3.84 5.77 4.28
C LEU A 35 4.88 6.63 3.55
N ALA A 36 5.57 6.09 2.55
CA ALA A 36 6.55 6.81 1.77
C ALA A 36 5.95 8.05 1.08
N VAL A 37 4.73 7.94 0.54
CA VAL A 37 4.00 9.09 -0.03
C VAL A 37 3.69 10.13 1.04
N ALA A 38 3.21 9.72 2.21
CA ALA A 38 2.89 10.64 3.31
C ALA A 38 4.12 11.41 3.81
N PHE A 39 5.25 10.71 3.97
CA PHE A 39 6.53 11.34 4.31
C PHE A 39 6.99 12.31 3.23
N ALA A 40 6.99 11.89 1.97
CA ALA A 40 7.39 12.75 0.86
C ALA A 40 6.49 14.00 0.78
N ALA A 41 5.17 13.85 0.92
CA ALA A 41 4.21 14.95 0.92
C ALA A 41 4.45 15.92 2.08
N HIS A 42 4.72 15.39 3.28
CA HIS A 42 5.06 16.23 4.43
C HIS A 42 6.34 17.03 4.17
N HIS A 43 7.41 16.38 3.72
CA HIS A 43 8.67 17.05 3.39
C HIS A 43 8.52 18.07 2.27
N TYR A 44 7.72 17.77 1.25
CA TYR A 44 7.44 18.70 0.16
C TYR A 44 6.70 19.94 0.66
N SER A 45 5.66 19.76 1.49
CA SER A 45 4.91 20.86 2.11
C SER A 45 5.81 21.74 2.96
N GLN A 46 6.69 21.14 3.75
CA GLN A 46 7.67 21.90 4.52
C GLN A 46 8.58 22.69 3.56
N LEU A 47 9.19 22.03 2.56
CA LEU A 47 10.08 22.69 1.60
C LEU A 47 9.42 23.82 0.79
N THR A 48 8.12 23.77 0.56
CA THR A 48 7.39 24.87 -0.10
C THR A 48 7.18 26.08 0.79
N GLN A 49 7.19 25.91 2.12
CA GLN A 49 7.04 26.99 3.08
C GLN A 49 8.38 27.67 3.44
N LEU A 50 9.52 27.00 3.23
CA LEU A 50 10.83 27.62 3.48
C LEU A 50 11.20 28.66 2.42
N ILE A 51 11.68 29.81 2.87
CA ILE A 51 12.32 30.83 2.03
C ILE A 51 13.84 30.62 2.13
N CYS A 52 14.46 30.25 1.03
CA CYS A 52 15.91 30.05 0.93
C CYS A 52 16.60 31.28 0.34
N LYS A 53 17.73 31.66 0.94
CA LYS A 53 18.57 32.77 0.48
C LYS A 53 19.99 32.26 0.21
N ASN A 54 20.53 32.61 -0.95
CA ASN A 54 21.94 32.36 -1.26
C ASN A 54 22.83 33.22 -0.36
N THR A 55 23.80 32.58 0.29
CA THR A 55 24.94 33.21 0.97
C THR A 55 26.21 32.63 0.33
N LEU A 56 27.34 33.36 0.31
CA LEU A 56 28.54 33.04 -0.50
C LEU A 56 28.80 31.53 -0.74
N ASP A 57 28.98 30.75 0.34
CA ASP A 57 29.27 29.30 0.29
C ASP A 57 28.20 28.45 1.01
N SER A 58 27.01 29.00 1.25
CA SER A 58 25.95 28.26 1.95
C SER A 58 24.55 28.69 1.54
N CYS A 59 23.65 27.71 1.50
CA CYS A 59 22.24 27.96 1.34
C CYS A 59 21.57 28.02 2.72
N GLN A 60 21.01 29.19 3.08
CA GLN A 60 20.26 29.35 4.32
C GLN A 60 18.76 29.38 4.03
N CYS A 61 18.03 28.38 4.52
CA CYS A 61 16.58 28.30 4.40
C CYS A 61 15.93 28.58 5.75
N LYS A 62 15.04 29.58 5.80
CA LYS A 62 14.30 29.97 7.00
C LYS A 62 12.81 29.82 6.78
N MET A 63 12.10 29.41 7.83
CA MET A 63 10.64 29.46 7.84
C MET A 63 10.20 30.93 7.99
N PRO A 64 9.25 31.43 7.18
CA PRO A 64 8.74 32.79 7.31
C PRO A 64 7.79 32.89 8.50
N THR A 65 8.33 32.86 9.71
CA THR A 65 7.58 33.23 10.91
C THR A 65 8.16 34.52 11.49
N SER A 66 7.31 35.34 12.10
CA SER A 66 7.67 36.56 12.82
C SER A 66 8.50 36.31 14.08
N ASP A 67 8.75 35.04 14.41
CA ASP A 67 9.43 34.63 15.63
C ASP A 67 10.95 34.65 15.46
N PRO A 68 11.70 35.33 16.36
CA PRO A 68 13.16 35.42 16.28
C PRO A 68 13.87 34.08 16.50
N LEU A 69 13.17 33.05 17.00
CA LEU A 69 13.68 31.68 17.19
C LEU A 69 13.33 30.70 16.05
N SER A 70 12.86 31.21 14.90
CA SER A 70 12.48 30.34 13.79
C SER A 70 13.66 29.49 13.30
N ARG A 71 13.42 28.18 13.09
CA ARG A 71 14.46 27.23 12.67
C ARG A 71 15.06 27.66 11.34
N ALA A 72 16.37 27.86 11.34
CA ALA A 72 17.16 28.11 10.14
C ALA A 72 17.92 26.82 9.79
N PHE A 73 17.74 26.34 8.55
CA PHE A 73 18.49 25.22 8.00
C PHE A 73 19.62 25.76 7.15
N VAL A 74 20.85 25.37 7.46
CA VAL A 74 22.04 25.76 6.71
C VAL A 74 22.54 24.54 5.95
N TYR A 75 22.52 24.60 4.63
CA TYR A 75 23.13 23.61 3.76
C TYR A 75 24.51 24.11 3.35
N GLN A 76 25.55 23.44 3.83
CA GLN A 76 26.95 23.71 3.50
C GLN A 76 27.33 23.02 2.17
N ASP A 77 28.34 23.56 1.49
CA ASP A 77 28.90 23.02 0.24
C ASP A 77 27.94 22.99 -0.95
N VAL A 78 27.07 24.01 -1.06
CA VAL A 78 26.11 24.15 -2.15
C VAL A 78 26.32 25.49 -2.83
N SER A 79 26.83 25.48 -4.07
CA SER A 79 27.04 26.70 -4.86
C SER A 79 25.72 27.39 -5.22
N ASP A 80 24.64 26.62 -5.37
CA ASP A 80 23.32 27.10 -5.82
C ASP A 80 22.16 26.54 -4.97
N CYS A 81 21.44 27.42 -4.25
CA CYS A 81 20.21 27.03 -3.52
C CYS A 81 19.10 26.49 -4.44
N THR A 82 19.12 26.80 -5.74
CA THR A 82 18.19 26.29 -6.75
C THR A 82 18.28 24.78 -6.90
N SER A 83 19.47 24.18 -6.70
CA SER A 83 19.62 22.73 -6.71
C SER A 83 18.83 22.06 -5.57
N ILE A 84 18.84 22.66 -4.38
CA ILE A 84 18.07 22.16 -3.22
C ILE A 84 16.59 22.47 -3.38
N THR A 85 16.25 23.69 -3.81
CA THR A 85 14.86 24.13 -3.82
C THR A 85 14.08 23.57 -5.00
N SER A 86 14.74 23.25 -6.12
CA SER A 86 14.11 22.71 -7.33
C SER A 86 14.32 21.21 -7.46
N THR A 87 15.57 20.74 -7.47
CA THR A 87 15.89 19.33 -7.76
C THR A 87 15.37 18.39 -6.66
N PHE A 88 15.52 18.77 -5.39
CA PHE A 88 14.99 17.96 -4.28
C PHE A 88 13.47 17.90 -4.29
N LYS A 89 12.78 19.00 -4.63
CA LYS A 89 11.31 19.02 -4.81
C LYS A 89 10.89 18.09 -5.95
N LEU A 90 11.62 18.11 -7.06
CA LEU A 90 11.37 17.24 -8.20
C LEU A 90 11.53 15.76 -7.81
N PHE A 91 12.59 15.40 -7.09
CA PHE A 91 12.78 14.02 -6.60
C PHE A 91 11.67 13.58 -5.64
N LEU A 92 11.22 14.45 -4.74
CA LEU A 92 10.08 14.16 -3.87
C LEU A 92 8.79 13.91 -4.67
N LEU A 93 8.53 14.72 -5.70
CA LEU A 93 7.36 14.51 -6.58
C LEU A 93 7.46 13.19 -7.35
N ILE A 94 8.62 12.86 -7.92
CA ILE A 94 8.85 11.59 -8.60
C ILE A 94 8.63 10.42 -7.62
N GLN A 95 9.16 10.52 -6.40
CA GLN A 95 8.98 9.51 -5.36
C GLN A 95 7.50 9.33 -5.02
N MET A 96 6.73 10.42 -4.86
CA MET A 96 5.29 10.32 -4.61
C MET A 96 4.57 9.59 -5.74
N VAL A 97 4.83 9.96 -6.99
CA VAL A 97 4.18 9.34 -8.16
C VAL A 97 4.51 7.85 -8.25
N LEU A 98 5.79 7.48 -8.14
CA LEU A 98 6.20 6.08 -8.23
C LEU A 98 5.62 5.22 -7.09
N ASN A 99 5.61 5.73 -5.85
CA ASN A 99 5.01 5.01 -4.74
C ASN A 99 3.48 4.91 -4.86
N LEU A 100 2.80 5.93 -5.40
CA LEU A 100 1.36 5.85 -5.68
C LEU A 100 1.05 4.79 -6.73
N LEU A 101 1.81 4.75 -7.82
CA LEU A 101 1.65 3.72 -8.86
C LEU A 101 1.89 2.31 -8.28
N CYS A 102 2.95 2.14 -7.48
CA CYS A 102 3.22 0.88 -6.80
C CYS A 102 2.10 0.49 -5.82
N ALA A 103 1.61 1.45 -5.02
CA ALA A 103 0.49 1.24 -4.10
C ALA A 103 -0.78 0.80 -4.84
N LEU A 104 -1.10 1.41 -5.98
CA LEU A 104 -2.24 1.01 -6.82
C LEU A 104 -2.11 -0.43 -7.31
N VAL A 105 -0.93 -0.81 -7.82
CA VAL A 105 -0.66 -2.19 -8.25
C VAL A 105 -0.79 -3.18 -7.09
N CYS A 106 -0.22 -2.86 -5.92
CA CYS A 106 -0.33 -3.70 -4.72
C CYS A 106 -1.78 -3.82 -4.23
N LEU A 107 -2.55 -2.73 -4.28
CA LEU A 107 -3.96 -2.71 -3.92
C LEU A 107 -4.77 -3.61 -4.87
N LEU A 108 -4.53 -3.52 -6.19
CA LEU A 108 -5.19 -4.38 -7.18
C LEU A 108 -4.84 -5.85 -6.97
N ALA A 109 -3.57 -6.17 -6.69
CA ALA A 109 -3.14 -7.53 -6.38
C ALA A 109 -3.85 -8.08 -5.12
N CYS A 110 -3.86 -7.30 -4.03
CA CYS A 110 -4.58 -7.63 -2.81
C CYS A 110 -6.08 -7.81 -3.07
N PHE A 111 -6.70 -6.92 -3.84
CA PHE A 111 -8.11 -6.99 -4.19
C PHE A 111 -8.44 -8.23 -5.02
N MET A 112 -7.64 -8.55 -6.05
CA MET A 112 -7.83 -9.76 -6.87
C MET A 112 -7.70 -11.02 -6.03
N MET A 113 -6.72 -11.08 -5.14
CA MET A 113 -6.51 -12.22 -4.24
C MET A 113 -7.62 -12.37 -3.21
N TRP A 114 -8.06 -11.26 -2.59
CA TRP A 114 -9.20 -11.22 -1.69
C TRP A 114 -10.47 -11.68 -2.39
N LYS A 115 -10.74 -11.11 -3.58
CA LYS A 115 -11.89 -11.46 -4.40
C LYS A 115 -11.85 -12.95 -4.78
N HIS A 116 -10.73 -13.48 -5.24
CA HIS A 116 -10.62 -14.91 -5.58
C HIS A 116 -10.93 -15.83 -4.37
N ARG A 117 -10.59 -15.39 -3.15
CA ARG A 117 -10.84 -16.19 -1.92
C ARG A 117 -12.25 -16.05 -1.36
N TYR A 118 -12.87 -14.87 -1.44
CA TYR A 118 -14.13 -14.54 -0.77
C TYR A 118 -15.32 -14.28 -1.71
N GLN A 119 -15.13 -14.23 -3.04
CA GLN A 119 -16.22 -14.03 -4.01
C GLN A 119 -17.15 -15.25 -4.13
N VAL A 120 -16.79 -16.38 -3.52
CA VAL A 120 -17.73 -17.48 -3.29
C VAL A 120 -18.39 -17.21 -1.95
N PHE A 121 -19.59 -16.61 -1.98
CA PHE A 121 -20.47 -16.64 -0.82
C PHE A 121 -20.60 -18.10 -0.41
N TYR A 122 -19.98 -18.48 0.71
CA TYR A 122 -20.31 -19.74 1.37
C TYR A 122 -21.79 -19.63 1.70
N VAL A 123 -22.65 -20.23 0.87
CA VAL A 123 -23.97 -20.65 1.31
C VAL A 123 -23.64 -21.57 2.48
N GLY A 124 -23.70 -21.00 3.69
CA GLY A 124 -23.19 -21.61 4.91
C GLY A 124 -23.64 -23.05 4.94
N ALA A 125 -22.72 -23.95 5.32
CA ALA A 125 -22.93 -25.39 5.42
C ALA A 125 -24.41 -25.66 5.67
N ARG A 126 -25.17 -25.96 4.60
CA ARG A 126 -26.52 -26.49 4.76
C ARG A 126 -26.24 -27.77 5.50
N LEU A 127 -26.48 -27.77 6.82
CA LEU A 127 -26.63 -29.01 7.56
C LEU A 127 -27.52 -29.86 6.66
N CYS A 128 -26.99 -30.95 6.13
CA CYS A 128 -27.83 -31.98 5.56
C CYS A 128 -28.78 -32.34 6.70
N SER A 129 -30.01 -31.82 6.65
CA SER A 129 -31.00 -32.12 7.65
C SER A 129 -31.26 -33.60 7.54
N LEU A 130 -30.85 -34.33 8.57
CA LEU A 130 -31.50 -35.57 8.97
C LEU A 130 -33.01 -35.40 8.82
N THR A 131 -33.64 -36.26 8.01
CA THR A 131 -35.08 -36.54 7.76
C THR A 131 -35.29 -36.61 6.24
N THR A 132 -35.79 -37.67 5.59
CA THR A 132 -36.57 -38.83 6.03
C THR A 132 -36.53 -39.83 4.85
N SER A 133 -36.22 -41.10 5.11
CA SER A 133 -36.88 -42.20 4.40
C SER A 133 -36.99 -43.35 5.39
N GLU A 134 -37.98 -43.22 6.28
CA GLU A 134 -38.56 -44.38 6.93
C GLU A 134 -39.02 -45.37 5.84
N GLY A 135 -38.64 -46.62 6.01
CA GLY A 135 -39.37 -47.82 5.59
C GLY A 135 -39.84 -47.91 4.13
N GLN A 136 -39.19 -48.79 3.36
CA GLN A 136 -39.94 -49.87 2.73
C GLN A 136 -39.12 -51.16 2.62
N GLN A 137 -39.78 -52.22 3.05
CA GLN A 137 -39.33 -53.60 3.28
C GLN A 137 -38.91 -54.37 2.01
N GLN A 138 -37.91 -55.24 2.20
CA GLN A 138 -37.88 -56.71 1.97
C GLN A 138 -38.17 -57.34 0.57
N LYS A 139 -37.47 -58.48 0.37
CA LYS A 139 -37.62 -59.61 -0.58
C LYS A 139 -36.77 -59.53 -1.86
N VAL A 140 -36.02 -60.55 -2.29
CA VAL A 140 -35.95 -62.01 -1.97
C VAL A 140 -34.49 -62.42 -1.82
#